data_AF-A0A7C5KX17-F1
#
_entry.id   AF-A0A7C5KX17-F1
#
_cell.length_a   1.000
_cell.length_b   1.000
_cell.length_c   1.000
_cell.angle_alpha   90.00
_cell.angle_beta   90.00
_cell.angle_gamma   90.00
#
_symmetry.space_group_name_H-M   'P 1'
#
loop_
_entity.id
_entity.type
_entity.pdbx_description
1 polymer ?
#
loop_
_entity_poly.entity_id
_entity_poly.type
_entity_poly.pdbx_seq_one_letter_code
_entity_poly.pdbx_strand_id
1 'polypeptide(L)'
;MKPNIDNNPDQPGTRVEDCFFWGKFSSEDSVCLPLTCHCLDVAIVFRALCEIPALRRALESAACRSLGDQELDRLATITMLHDAGKANLGFQYKVFPDSPFKPAGHVAELGALFDTGHAELNQAFAEALQVDRLLSWFEEENCGLENYLLATWSHHGRPVYFDQGLAGKTITWAGYWRPHGGHNPMDAVAELVTWAKTAFPAAFEPGGTPLPGSPRLQHLFAGLVMLADWLGSHPHWFPIRAIDPKTRLEH
;
A
#
# COMPACT_ATOMS: atom_id res chain seq x y z
N MET A 1 21.46 -46.50 -6.57
CA MET A 1 21.92 -45.25 -7.24
C MET A 1 20.95 -44.15 -6.87
N LYS A 2 21.33 -43.28 -5.94
CA LYS A 2 20.58 -42.04 -5.65
C LYS A 2 21.12 -40.96 -6.60
N PRO A 3 20.28 -40.13 -7.23
CA PRO A 3 20.78 -38.99 -7.98
C PRO A 3 21.30 -37.93 -7.01
N ASN A 4 22.50 -37.47 -7.30
CA ASN A 4 23.20 -36.38 -6.64
C ASN A 4 22.48 -35.07 -7.01
N ILE A 5 21.89 -34.38 -6.02
CA ILE A 5 21.40 -33.02 -6.22
C ILE A 5 22.58 -32.11 -5.90
N ASP A 6 23.20 -31.56 -6.93
CA ASP A 6 24.21 -30.52 -6.81
C ASP A 6 23.58 -29.29 -6.12
N ASN A 7 23.90 -29.12 -4.84
CA ASN A 7 23.73 -27.85 -4.15
C ASN A 7 24.77 -26.88 -4.71
N ASN A 8 24.35 -26.05 -5.66
CA ASN A 8 25.13 -24.90 -6.09
C ASN A 8 24.98 -23.77 -5.06
N PRO A 9 26.03 -23.34 -4.34
CA PRO A 9 25.93 -22.34 -3.27
C PRO A 9 25.97 -20.88 -3.75
N ASP A 10 25.95 -20.62 -5.06
CA ASP A 10 26.13 -19.28 -5.65
C ASP A 10 24.84 -18.67 -6.24
N GLN A 11 23.72 -18.73 -5.53
CA GLN A 11 22.70 -17.69 -5.69
C GLN A 11 22.90 -16.66 -4.57
N PRO A 12 23.22 -15.39 -4.89
CA PRO A 12 23.31 -14.37 -3.85
C PRO A 12 21.93 -14.22 -3.23
N GLY A 13 21.74 -14.83 -2.05
CA GLY A 13 20.59 -14.58 -1.21
C GLY A 13 20.54 -13.07 -1.01
N THR A 14 19.47 -12.46 -1.50
CA THR A 14 19.23 -11.02 -1.44
C THR A 14 19.38 -10.60 0.03
N ARG A 15 20.35 -9.73 0.32
CA ARG A 15 20.63 -9.33 1.70
C ARG A 15 19.47 -8.45 2.18
N VAL A 16 19.26 -8.35 3.48
CA VAL A 16 18.25 -7.44 4.05
C VAL A 16 18.45 -5.99 3.55
N GLU A 17 19.67 -5.63 3.16
CA GLU A 17 20.04 -4.36 2.52
C GLU A 17 19.35 -4.13 1.16
N ASP A 18 19.07 -5.18 0.39
CA ASP A 18 18.45 -5.14 -0.93
C ASP A 18 16.91 -5.01 -0.87
N CYS A 19 16.33 -5.11 0.32
CA CYS A 19 14.88 -5.08 0.58
C CYS A 19 14.62 -4.31 1.88
N PHE A 20 15.20 -3.10 1.95
CA PHE A 20 15.06 -2.25 3.13
C PHE A 20 13.61 -1.87 3.40
N PHE A 21 12.88 -1.38 2.40
CA PHE A 21 11.44 -1.13 2.51
C PHE A 21 10.67 -2.43 2.31
N TRP A 22 10.48 -3.18 3.39
CA TRP A 22 9.79 -4.47 3.37
C TRP A 22 8.29 -4.31 3.71
N GLY A 23 7.47 -5.15 3.06
CA GLY A 23 6.05 -5.31 3.34
C GLY A 23 5.78 -6.51 4.25
N LYS A 24 6.54 -7.59 4.05
CA LYS A 24 6.58 -8.78 4.93
C LYS A 24 8.03 -9.17 5.22
N PHE A 25 8.28 -9.68 6.42
CA PHE A 25 9.60 -10.13 6.88
C PHE A 25 9.45 -11.47 7.61
N SER A 26 10.22 -12.48 7.21
CA SER A 26 10.34 -13.77 7.92
C SER A 26 11.61 -13.76 8.75
N SER A 27 11.48 -13.76 10.08
CA SER A 27 12.64 -13.84 10.99
C SER A 27 13.30 -15.21 10.98
N GLU A 28 12.53 -16.27 10.70
CA GLU A 28 13.02 -17.65 10.64
C GLU A 28 13.97 -17.85 9.45
N ASP A 29 13.54 -17.38 8.28
CA ASP A 29 14.29 -17.55 7.04
C ASP A 29 15.22 -16.37 6.74
N SER A 30 15.12 -15.28 7.51
CA SER A 30 15.82 -14.01 7.28
C SER A 30 15.60 -13.43 5.87
N VAL A 31 14.39 -13.62 5.32
CA VAL A 31 13.98 -13.09 4.01
C VAL A 31 12.88 -12.06 4.15
N CYS A 32 12.80 -11.13 3.20
CA CYS A 32 11.73 -10.15 3.13
C CYS A 32 11.11 -10.07 1.75
N LEU A 33 9.83 -9.71 1.73
CA LEU A 33 9.11 -9.31 0.53
C LEU A 33 9.09 -7.78 0.49
N PRO A 34 9.57 -7.15 -0.60
CA PRO A 34 9.53 -5.70 -0.72
C PRO A 34 8.12 -5.14 -0.52
N LEU A 35 8.01 -3.97 0.08
CA LEU A 35 6.74 -3.29 0.35
C LEU A 35 5.90 -3.17 -0.92
N THR A 36 6.54 -2.71 -1.99
CA THR A 36 5.94 -2.59 -3.32
C THR A 36 5.39 -3.90 -3.86
N CYS A 37 6.10 -5.02 -3.66
CA CYS A 37 5.62 -6.33 -4.09
C CYS A 37 4.40 -6.79 -3.30
N HIS A 38 4.41 -6.62 -1.97
CA HIS A 38 3.24 -6.97 -1.15
C HIS A 38 2.03 -6.10 -1.52
N CYS A 39 2.21 -4.79 -1.65
CA CYS A 39 1.15 -3.87 -2.07
C CYS A 39 0.60 -4.23 -3.45
N LEU A 40 1.47 -4.65 -4.38
CA LEU A 40 1.09 -5.11 -5.70
C LEU A 40 0.25 -6.39 -5.64
N ASP A 41 0.67 -7.38 -4.86
CA ASP A 41 -0.08 -8.64 -4.67
C ASP A 41 -1.51 -8.36 -4.22
N VAL A 42 -1.68 -7.49 -3.23
CA VAL A 42 -2.99 -7.10 -2.70
C VAL A 42 -3.83 -6.36 -3.74
N ALA A 43 -3.24 -5.45 -4.51
CA ALA A 43 -3.96 -4.71 -5.55
C ALA A 43 -4.43 -5.63 -6.70
N ILE A 44 -3.61 -6.59 -7.14
CA ILE A 44 -3.96 -7.57 -8.17
C ILE A 44 -5.09 -8.47 -7.66
N VAL A 45 -4.99 -8.97 -6.42
CA VAL A 45 -6.04 -9.77 -5.79
C VAL A 45 -7.33 -8.98 -5.71
N PHE A 46 -7.29 -7.73 -5.24
CA PHE A 46 -8.47 -6.86 -5.20
C PHE A 46 -9.11 -6.74 -6.58
N ARG A 47 -8.33 -6.47 -7.63
CA ARG A 47 -8.86 -6.33 -8.98
C ARG A 47 -9.50 -7.63 -9.48
N ALA A 48 -8.90 -8.78 -9.18
CA ALA A 48 -9.47 -10.09 -9.50
C ALA A 48 -10.76 -10.38 -8.72
N LEU A 49 -10.84 -9.98 -7.45
CA LEU A 49 -12.07 -10.07 -6.65
C LEU A 49 -13.21 -9.26 -7.27
N CYS A 50 -12.92 -8.09 -7.83
CA CYS A 50 -13.93 -7.27 -8.53
C CYS A 50 -14.55 -7.95 -9.76
N GLU A 51 -13.90 -8.97 -10.33
CA GLU A 51 -14.43 -9.76 -11.46
C GLU A 51 -15.30 -10.94 -11.02
N ILE A 52 -15.30 -11.29 -9.73
CA ILE A 52 -16.18 -12.33 -9.22
C ILE A 52 -17.64 -11.84 -9.31
N PRO A 53 -18.56 -12.54 -10.02
CA PRO A 53 -19.88 -12.00 -10.32
C PRO A 53 -20.69 -11.54 -9.10
N ALA A 54 -20.55 -12.23 -7.96
CA ALA A 54 -21.22 -11.84 -6.72
C ALA A 54 -20.66 -10.53 -6.14
N LEU A 55 -19.34 -10.36 -6.17
CA LEU A 55 -18.68 -9.15 -5.67
C LEU A 55 -18.88 -7.98 -6.63
N ARG A 56 -18.82 -8.20 -7.95
CA ARG A 56 -19.17 -7.19 -8.96
C ARG A 56 -20.58 -6.64 -8.74
N ARG A 57 -21.58 -7.53 -8.58
CA ARG A 57 -22.96 -7.10 -8.28
C ARG A 57 -23.07 -6.32 -6.97
N ALA A 58 -22.32 -6.70 -5.94
CA ALA A 58 -22.32 -5.99 -4.67
C ALA A 58 -21.71 -4.58 -4.82
N LEU A 59 -20.59 -4.45 -5.55
CA LEU A 59 -19.95 -3.18 -5.86
C LEU A 59 -20.87 -2.24 -6.65
N GLU A 60 -21.48 -2.73 -7.72
CA GLU A 60 -22.39 -1.94 -8.56
C GLU A 60 -23.67 -1.56 -7.82
N SER A 61 -24.21 -2.48 -7.03
CA SER A 61 -25.33 -2.18 -6.12
C SER A 61 -24.93 -1.09 -5.13
N ALA A 62 -23.75 -1.19 -4.51
CA ALA A 62 -23.23 -0.21 -3.57
C ALA A 62 -23.04 1.18 -4.21
N ALA A 63 -22.54 1.19 -5.46
CA ALA A 63 -22.35 2.38 -6.29
C ALA A 63 -23.65 2.97 -6.87
N CYS A 64 -24.78 2.26 -6.80
CA CYS A 64 -26.04 2.58 -7.49
C CYS A 64 -25.93 2.64 -9.02
N ARG A 65 -24.87 2.08 -9.61
CA ARG A 65 -24.65 2.02 -11.06
C ARG A 65 -23.61 0.96 -11.42
N SER A 66 -23.55 0.61 -12.69
CA SER A 66 -22.43 -0.17 -13.22
C SER A 66 -21.11 0.59 -13.09
N LEU A 67 -20.04 -0.15 -12.79
CA LEU A 67 -18.67 0.36 -12.74
C LEU A 67 -17.94 -0.13 -13.99
N GLY A 68 -17.21 0.74 -14.68
CA GLY A 68 -16.35 0.38 -15.80
C GLY A 68 -15.00 -0.16 -15.34
N ASP A 69 -14.26 -0.80 -16.26
CA ASP A 69 -12.96 -1.41 -15.94
C ASP A 69 -11.94 -0.38 -15.45
N GLN A 70 -11.93 0.82 -16.05
CA GLN A 70 -11.08 1.92 -15.60
C GLN A 70 -11.35 2.33 -14.16
N GLU A 71 -12.62 2.30 -13.71
CA GLU A 71 -12.97 2.63 -12.32
C GLU A 71 -12.47 1.56 -11.36
N LEU A 72 -12.58 0.29 -11.76
CA LEU A 72 -12.07 -0.83 -10.97
C LEU A 72 -10.54 -0.82 -10.89
N ASP A 73 -9.86 -0.42 -11.96
CA ASP A 73 -8.41 -0.23 -12.01
C ASP A 73 -7.97 0.96 -11.13
N ARG A 74 -8.77 2.03 -11.06
CA ARG A 74 -8.55 3.15 -10.12
C ARG A 74 -8.72 2.70 -8.67
N LEU A 75 -9.76 1.91 -8.37
CA LEU A 75 -9.93 1.33 -7.03
C LEU A 75 -8.76 0.40 -6.65
N ALA A 76 -8.29 -0.44 -7.57
CA ALA A 76 -7.12 -1.30 -7.37
C ALA A 76 -5.83 -0.48 -7.14
N THR A 77 -5.67 0.62 -7.87
CA THR A 77 -4.56 1.57 -7.64
C THR A 77 -4.61 2.16 -6.24
N ILE A 78 -5.80 2.56 -5.75
CA ILE A 78 -5.96 3.06 -4.38
C ILE A 78 -5.66 1.94 -3.37
N THR A 79 -6.10 0.70 -3.61
CA THR A 79 -5.79 -0.47 -2.78
C THR A 79 -4.29 -0.71 -2.62
N MET A 80 -3.49 -0.39 -3.64
CA MET A 80 -2.02 -0.49 -3.59
C MET A 80 -1.40 0.39 -2.49
N LEU A 81 -2.15 1.35 -1.94
CA LEU A 81 -1.71 2.25 -0.87
C LEU A 81 -2.09 1.80 0.54
N HIS A 82 -2.71 0.62 0.71
CA HIS A 82 -3.17 0.11 2.01
C HIS A 82 -2.07 0.08 3.07
N ASP A 83 -0.86 -0.29 2.64
CA ASP A 83 0.31 -0.42 3.49
C ASP A 83 1.34 0.72 3.28
N ALA A 84 0.96 1.83 2.63
CA ALA A 84 1.85 2.98 2.42
C ALA A 84 2.46 3.49 3.75
N GLY A 85 1.72 3.35 4.84
CA GLY A 85 2.19 3.62 6.20
C GLY A 85 3.45 2.85 6.61
N LYS A 86 3.70 1.67 6.05
CA LYS A 86 4.89 0.86 6.36
C LYS A 86 6.17 1.53 5.90
N ALA A 87 6.12 2.49 4.97
CA ALA A 87 7.30 3.25 4.54
C ALA A 87 7.96 4.06 5.68
N ASN A 88 7.26 4.31 6.80
CA ASN A 88 7.87 5.01 7.92
C ASN A 88 9.05 4.23 8.52
N LEU A 89 10.13 4.95 8.86
CA LEU A 89 11.37 4.34 9.32
C LEU A 89 11.23 3.67 10.70
N GLY A 90 10.29 4.10 11.54
CA GLY A 90 9.98 3.41 12.80
C GLY A 90 9.44 1.99 12.57
N PHE A 91 8.69 1.76 11.48
CA PHE A 91 8.24 0.44 11.06
C PHE A 91 9.38 -0.35 10.42
N GLN A 92 10.11 0.25 9.48
CA GLN A 92 11.14 -0.46 8.70
C GLN A 92 12.31 -0.91 9.57
N TYR A 93 12.78 -0.05 10.48
CA TYR A 93 13.94 -0.36 11.31
C TYR A 93 13.66 -1.36 12.43
N LYS A 94 12.40 -1.67 12.76
CA LYS A 94 12.04 -2.48 13.94
C LYS A 94 12.56 -3.94 13.90
N VAL A 95 13.00 -4.41 12.73
CA VAL A 95 13.58 -5.75 12.56
C VAL A 95 15.08 -5.77 12.89
N PHE A 96 15.74 -4.62 12.98
CA PHE A 96 17.15 -4.53 13.29
C PHE A 96 17.38 -4.37 14.81
N PRO A 97 18.35 -5.10 15.39
CA PRO A 97 18.61 -5.04 16.83
C PRO A 97 19.11 -3.66 17.29
N ASP A 98 19.88 -2.95 16.45
CA ASP A 98 20.44 -1.62 16.75
C ASP A 98 19.63 -0.48 16.10
N SER A 99 18.31 -0.62 16.05
CA SER A 99 17.42 0.39 15.44
C SER A 99 17.62 1.78 16.08
N PRO A 100 17.86 2.83 15.27
CA PRO A 100 17.93 4.20 15.77
C PRO A 100 16.54 4.77 16.13
N PHE A 101 15.47 4.07 15.75
CA PHE A 101 14.09 4.47 16.00
C PHE A 101 13.41 3.55 17.02
N LYS A 102 12.45 4.10 17.77
CA LYS A 102 11.55 3.25 18.56
C LYS A 102 10.65 2.46 17.60
N PRO A 103 10.40 1.16 17.85
CA PRO A 103 9.49 0.36 17.03
C PRO A 103 8.12 1.05 16.88
N ALA A 104 7.63 1.13 15.65
CA ALA A 104 6.38 1.78 15.33
C ALA A 104 5.41 0.88 14.53
N GLY A 105 4.14 1.24 14.57
CA GLY A 105 3.13 0.73 13.65
C GLY A 105 3.25 1.37 12.27
N HIS A 106 2.18 1.28 11.49
CA HIS A 106 2.11 1.88 10.15
C HIS A 106 0.84 2.69 9.91
N VAL A 107 -0.25 2.42 10.62
CA VAL A 107 -1.53 3.13 10.39
C VAL A 107 -1.60 4.45 11.16
N ALA A 108 -1.38 4.43 12.48
CA ALA A 108 -1.51 5.63 13.30
C ALA A 108 -0.42 6.67 12.97
N GLU A 109 0.77 6.17 12.62
CA GLU A 109 1.95 6.95 12.25
C GLU A 109 1.76 7.80 10.99
N LEU A 110 0.82 7.43 10.10
CA LEU A 110 0.40 8.28 8.98
C LEU A 110 -0.17 9.62 9.45
N GLY A 111 -0.73 9.70 10.66
CA GLY A 111 -1.30 10.93 11.20
C GLY A 111 -0.31 12.10 11.24
N ALA A 112 1.00 11.82 11.35
CA ALA A 112 2.04 12.87 11.32
C ALA A 112 2.11 13.60 9.97
N LEU A 113 1.65 12.98 8.88
CA LEU A 113 1.62 13.56 7.53
C LEU A 113 0.42 14.50 7.32
N PHE A 114 -0.52 14.52 8.27
CA PHE A 114 -1.71 15.40 8.25
C PHE A 114 -1.62 16.51 9.32
N ASP A 115 -0.53 16.57 10.08
CA ASP A 115 -0.31 17.60 11.09
C ASP A 115 0.19 18.90 10.43
N THR A 116 -0.51 20.01 10.67
CA THR A 116 -0.15 21.32 10.11
C THR A 116 1.17 21.87 10.65
N GLY A 117 1.66 21.35 11.78
CA GLY A 117 3.00 21.63 12.30
C GLY A 117 4.14 21.04 11.46
N HIS A 118 3.84 20.17 10.49
CA HIS A 118 4.79 19.55 9.57
C HIS A 118 4.31 19.64 8.11
N ALA A 119 3.91 20.84 7.68
CA ALA A 119 3.40 21.11 6.34
C ALA A 119 4.34 20.64 5.21
N GLU A 120 5.66 20.63 5.44
CA GLU A 120 6.63 20.11 4.48
C GLU A 120 6.52 18.59 4.27
N LEU A 121 6.18 17.83 5.32
CA LEU A 121 5.95 16.38 5.20
C LEU A 121 4.60 16.11 4.55
N ASN A 122 3.59 16.91 4.85
CA ASN A 122 2.30 16.86 4.17
C ASN A 122 2.45 17.06 2.67
N GLN A 123 3.18 18.11 2.26
CA GLN A 123 3.45 18.41 0.86
C GLN A 123 4.25 17.29 0.18
N ALA A 124 5.34 16.84 0.80
CA ALA A 124 6.18 15.77 0.23
C ALA A 124 5.39 14.45 0.06
N PHE A 125 4.51 14.12 1.01
CA PHE A 125 3.65 12.95 0.90
C PHE A 125 2.59 13.12 -0.21
N ALA A 126 2.00 14.31 -0.33
CA ALA A 126 1.04 14.60 -1.39
C ALA A 126 1.69 14.51 -2.79
N GLU A 127 2.93 14.98 -2.93
CA GLU A 127 3.73 14.85 -4.15
C GLU A 127 4.06 13.39 -4.45
N ALA A 128 4.52 12.62 -3.45
CA ALA A 128 4.82 11.19 -3.60
C ALA A 128 3.59 10.37 -4.01
N LEU A 129 2.43 10.65 -3.41
CA LEU A 129 1.15 10.04 -3.78
C LEU A 129 0.59 10.53 -5.11
N GLN A 130 1.08 11.67 -5.61
CA GLN A 130 0.51 12.38 -6.76
C GLN A 130 -0.96 12.71 -6.53
N VAL A 131 -1.26 13.35 -5.39
CA VAL A 131 -2.63 13.64 -4.93
C VAL A 131 -3.46 14.36 -5.98
N ASP A 132 -2.92 15.33 -6.71
CA ASP A 132 -3.63 16.02 -7.80
C ASP A 132 -4.16 15.03 -8.86
N ARG A 133 -3.36 14.02 -9.18
CA ARG A 133 -3.76 12.99 -10.13
C ARG A 133 -4.85 12.10 -9.57
N LEU A 134 -4.72 11.65 -8.32
CA LEU A 134 -5.73 10.79 -7.69
C LEU A 134 -7.04 11.55 -7.43
N LEU A 135 -6.97 12.82 -7.04
CA LEU A 135 -8.13 13.70 -6.86
C LEU A 135 -8.93 13.86 -8.15
N SER A 136 -8.26 13.94 -9.31
CA SER A 136 -8.92 14.06 -10.61
C SER A 136 -9.85 12.88 -10.97
N TRP A 137 -9.81 11.78 -10.21
CA TRP A 137 -10.68 10.63 -10.42
C TRP A 137 -12.06 10.76 -9.76
N PHE A 138 -12.29 11.82 -8.98
CA PHE A 138 -13.52 11.99 -8.20
C PHE A 138 -14.36 13.17 -8.69
N GLU A 139 -15.68 13.06 -8.57
CA GLU A 139 -16.66 14.09 -8.94
C GLU A 139 -16.71 15.26 -7.94
N GLU A 140 -16.60 14.96 -6.65
CA GLU A 140 -16.72 15.93 -5.56
C GLU A 140 -15.37 16.55 -5.21
N GLU A 141 -15.31 17.88 -5.24
CA GLU A 141 -14.20 18.62 -4.67
C GLU A 141 -14.09 18.29 -3.17
N ASN A 142 -12.94 17.73 -2.78
CA ASN A 142 -12.37 17.65 -1.43
C ASN A 142 -12.69 16.45 -0.52
N CYS A 143 -13.62 15.53 -0.84
CA CYS A 143 -13.90 14.40 0.08
C CYS A 143 -13.78 13.00 -0.53
N GLY A 144 -13.75 12.85 -1.85
CA GLY A 144 -13.68 11.52 -2.49
C GLY A 144 -12.42 10.76 -2.11
N LEU A 145 -11.25 11.30 -2.50
CA LEU A 145 -9.96 10.65 -2.27
C LEU A 145 -9.69 10.39 -0.78
N GLU A 146 -9.94 11.36 0.09
CA GLU A 146 -9.72 11.23 1.53
C GLU A 146 -10.46 10.02 2.10
N ASN A 147 -11.76 9.90 1.82
CA ASN A 147 -12.57 8.78 2.33
C ASN A 147 -12.09 7.42 1.81
N TYR A 148 -11.65 7.34 0.55
CA TYR A 148 -11.09 6.10 -0.01
C TYR A 148 -9.72 5.75 0.58
N LEU A 149 -8.87 6.74 0.89
CA LEU A 149 -7.61 6.53 1.59
C LEU A 149 -7.84 6.09 3.03
N LEU A 150 -8.76 6.72 3.75
CA LEU A 150 -9.17 6.28 5.10
C LEU A 150 -9.73 4.86 5.09
N ALA A 151 -10.59 4.53 4.12
CA ALA A 151 -11.10 3.17 3.91
C ALA A 151 -9.97 2.16 3.67
N THR A 152 -8.98 2.53 2.85
CA THR A 152 -7.80 1.73 2.52
C THR A 152 -6.90 1.49 3.74
N TRP A 153 -6.67 2.50 4.58
CA TRP A 153 -5.85 2.37 5.79
C TRP A 153 -6.59 1.72 6.97
N SER A 154 -7.90 1.56 6.87
CA SER A 154 -8.73 0.83 7.84
C SER A 154 -8.71 -0.69 7.65
N HIS A 155 -7.80 -1.22 6.82
CA HIS A 155 -7.73 -2.64 6.43
C HIS A 155 -7.47 -3.63 7.59
N HIS A 156 -7.09 -3.16 8.78
CA HIS A 156 -7.02 -3.98 10.01
C HIS A 156 -8.37 -4.12 10.76
N GLY A 157 -9.48 -3.70 10.14
CA GLY A 157 -10.83 -3.91 10.68
C GLY A 157 -11.33 -2.83 11.64
N ARG A 158 -10.61 -1.72 11.79
CA ARG A 158 -11.03 -0.55 12.58
C ARG A 158 -10.96 0.71 11.71
N PRO A 159 -12.06 1.48 11.58
CA PRO A 159 -12.02 2.77 10.90
C PRO A 159 -10.97 3.71 11.49
N VAL A 160 -10.15 4.27 10.61
CA VAL A 160 -9.10 5.23 10.93
C VAL A 160 -9.66 6.64 10.87
N TYR A 161 -9.32 7.44 11.87
CA TYR A 161 -9.59 8.87 11.90
C TYR A 161 -8.35 9.56 12.46
N PHE A 162 -7.88 10.59 11.77
CA PHE A 162 -6.77 11.43 12.22
C PHE A 162 -7.33 12.73 12.82
N ASP A 163 -8.02 12.62 13.95
CA ASP A 163 -8.53 13.80 14.67
C ASP A 163 -7.41 14.48 15.48
N GLN A 164 -7.53 15.80 15.62
CA GLN A 164 -6.47 16.71 16.05
C GLN A 164 -5.93 16.39 17.44
N GLY A 165 -4.60 16.32 17.50
CA GLY A 165 -3.83 16.13 18.72
C GLY A 165 -3.15 14.77 18.76
N LEU A 166 -2.09 14.62 17.98
CA LEU A 166 -1.08 13.56 18.13
C LEU A 166 -0.39 13.71 19.50
N ALA A 167 -1.09 13.35 20.59
CA ALA A 167 -0.78 13.62 22.00
C ALA A 167 0.71 13.44 22.38
N GLY A 168 1.52 14.49 22.16
CA GLY A 168 2.97 14.48 22.38
C GLY A 168 3.78 13.56 21.46
N LYS A 169 3.16 12.90 20.47
CA LYS A 169 3.82 11.94 19.56
C LYS A 169 4.19 12.53 18.20
N THR A 170 3.65 13.70 17.85
CA THR A 170 3.87 14.35 16.54
C THR A 170 5.34 14.38 16.15
N ILE A 171 6.20 14.93 17.00
CA ILE A 171 7.63 15.13 16.69
C ILE A 171 8.32 13.80 16.41
N THR A 172 8.00 12.76 17.20
CA THR A 172 8.59 11.44 17.04
C THR A 172 8.13 10.78 15.73
N TRP A 173 6.82 10.80 15.46
CA TRP A 173 6.25 10.18 14.26
C TRP A 173 6.65 10.93 12.98
N ALA A 174 6.69 12.26 13.01
CA ALA A 174 7.23 13.06 11.92
C ALA A 174 8.70 12.71 11.62
N GLY A 175 9.49 12.42 12.66
CA GLY A 175 10.87 11.94 12.52
C GLY A 175 10.97 10.63 11.73
N TYR A 176 9.97 9.75 11.79
CA TYR A 176 9.95 8.48 11.03
C TYR A 176 9.72 8.68 9.54
N TRP A 177 9.22 9.84 9.12
CA TRP A 177 8.96 10.17 7.72
C TRP A 177 10.08 10.99 7.08
N ARG A 178 11.15 11.31 7.83
CA ARG A 178 12.31 12.03 7.30
C ARG A 178 13.41 11.06 6.85
N PRO A 179 14.20 11.40 5.82
CA PRO A 179 15.29 10.55 5.37
C PRO A 179 16.32 10.26 6.47
N HIS A 180 16.79 9.03 6.55
CA HIS A 180 17.87 8.62 7.47
C HIS A 180 18.63 7.42 6.91
N GLY A 181 19.96 7.44 7.02
CA GLY A 181 20.82 6.32 6.57
C GLY A 181 20.75 6.05 5.06
N GLY A 182 20.39 7.04 4.23
CA GLY A 182 20.19 6.85 2.79
C GLY A 182 18.80 6.31 2.41
N HIS A 183 17.92 6.05 3.39
CA HIS A 183 16.55 5.60 3.14
C HIS A 183 15.58 6.77 3.28
N ASN A 184 14.73 6.96 2.28
CA ASN A 184 13.75 8.03 2.22
C ASN A 184 12.33 7.45 2.10
N PRO A 185 11.47 7.62 3.13
CA PRO A 185 10.09 7.13 3.11
C PRO A 185 9.26 7.64 1.91
N MET A 186 9.50 8.86 1.45
CA MET A 186 8.75 9.43 0.32
C MET A 186 9.09 8.74 -1.00
N ASP A 187 10.33 8.28 -1.17
CA ASP A 187 10.73 7.51 -2.37
C ASP A 187 10.02 6.15 -2.39
N ALA A 188 9.87 5.50 -1.23
CA ALA A 188 9.12 4.25 -1.11
C ALA A 188 7.63 4.43 -1.42
N VAL A 189 7.01 5.54 -0.98
CA VAL A 189 5.61 5.87 -1.32
C VAL A 189 5.47 6.15 -2.82
N ALA A 190 6.39 6.90 -3.41
CA ALA A 190 6.39 7.19 -4.84
C ALA A 190 6.59 5.94 -5.71
N GLU A 191 7.37 4.96 -5.21
CA GLU A 191 7.53 3.66 -5.84
C GLU A 191 6.19 2.90 -5.93
N LEU A 192 5.35 2.93 -4.87
CA LEU A 192 4.01 2.33 -4.90
C LEU A 192 3.15 2.89 -6.05
N VAL A 193 3.12 4.22 -6.20
CA VAL A 193 2.35 4.87 -7.28
C VAL A 193 2.92 4.55 -8.66
N THR A 194 4.25 4.48 -8.77
CA THR A 194 4.93 4.12 -10.02
C THR A 194 4.57 2.71 -10.48
N TRP A 195 4.54 1.75 -9.55
CA TRP A 195 4.15 0.38 -9.86
C TRP A 195 2.64 0.23 -10.06
N ALA A 196 1.81 1.01 -9.37
CA ALA A 196 0.38 1.05 -9.64
C ALA A 196 0.09 1.48 -11.09
N LYS A 197 0.82 2.49 -11.61
CA LYS A 197 0.73 2.90 -13.02
C LYS A 197 1.11 1.78 -13.99
N THR A 198 2.12 0.99 -13.62
CA THR A 198 2.60 -0.12 -14.45
C THR A 198 1.60 -1.27 -14.46
N ALA A 199 1.02 -1.59 -13.30
CA ALA A 199 0.04 -2.67 -13.16
C ALA A 199 -1.34 -2.32 -13.73
N PHE A 200 -1.76 -1.06 -13.58
CA PHE A 200 -3.10 -0.58 -13.95
C PHE A 200 -3.03 0.67 -14.86
N PRO A 201 -2.43 0.58 -16.06
CA PRO A 201 -2.24 1.74 -16.93
C PRO A 201 -3.58 2.42 -17.29
N ALA A 202 -4.65 1.64 -17.45
CA ALA A 202 -5.97 2.18 -17.80
C ALA A 202 -6.51 3.15 -16.73
N ALA A 203 -6.18 2.97 -15.45
CA ALA A 203 -6.55 3.90 -14.37
C ALA A 203 -6.04 5.33 -14.63
N PHE A 204 -4.90 5.43 -15.31
CA PHE A 204 -4.19 6.66 -15.63
C PHE A 204 -4.44 7.19 -17.04
N GLU A 205 -5.33 6.55 -17.81
CA GLU A 205 -5.84 7.17 -19.03
C GLU A 205 -6.76 8.36 -18.70
N PRO A 206 -6.79 9.41 -19.53
CA PRO A 206 -7.65 10.56 -19.32
C PRO A 206 -9.13 10.20 -19.48
N GLY A 207 -10.01 11.02 -18.89
CA GLY A 207 -11.46 10.83 -18.96
C GLY A 207 -11.97 9.73 -18.03
N GLY A 208 -12.99 9.01 -18.49
CA GLY A 208 -13.69 8.01 -17.68
C GLY A 208 -14.79 8.59 -16.79
N THR A 209 -15.63 7.70 -16.27
CA THR A 209 -16.60 8.07 -15.23
C THR A 209 -15.86 8.29 -13.91
N PRO A 210 -16.13 9.38 -13.18
CA PRO A 210 -15.54 9.61 -11.86
C PRO A 210 -15.99 8.56 -10.85
N LEU A 211 -15.11 8.23 -9.90
CA LEU A 211 -15.39 7.29 -8.84
C LEU A 211 -16.53 7.80 -7.94
N PRO A 212 -17.49 6.94 -7.54
CA PRO A 212 -18.60 7.36 -6.69
C PRO A 212 -18.14 7.69 -5.27
N GLY A 213 -18.59 8.82 -4.72
CA GLY A 213 -18.38 9.21 -3.33
C GLY A 213 -19.31 8.52 -2.31
N SER A 214 -20.01 7.45 -2.69
CA SER A 214 -21.01 6.79 -1.82
C SER A 214 -20.36 6.16 -0.58
N PRO A 215 -20.79 6.50 0.65
CA PRO A 215 -20.30 5.86 1.87
C PRO A 215 -20.49 4.34 1.87
N ARG A 216 -21.59 3.84 1.30
CA ARG A 216 -21.85 2.40 1.20
C ARG A 216 -20.81 1.70 0.32
N LEU A 217 -20.39 2.33 -0.78
CA LEU A 217 -19.33 1.81 -1.64
C LEU A 217 -17.99 1.84 -0.92
N GLN A 218 -17.64 2.95 -0.25
CA GLN A 218 -16.39 3.08 0.50
C GLN A 218 -16.27 2.02 1.61
N HIS A 219 -17.36 1.72 2.33
CA HIS A 219 -17.40 0.65 3.33
C HIS A 219 -17.22 -0.75 2.73
N LEU A 220 -17.90 -1.04 1.61
CA LEU A 220 -17.72 -2.32 0.91
C LEU A 220 -16.28 -2.46 0.38
N PHE A 221 -15.75 -1.39 -0.19
CA PHE A 221 -14.38 -1.29 -0.66
C PHE A 221 -13.38 -1.59 0.47
N ALA A 222 -13.53 -0.99 1.66
CA ALA A 222 -12.68 -1.29 2.81
C ALA A 222 -12.67 -2.78 3.18
N GLY A 223 -13.84 -3.43 3.17
CA GLY A 223 -13.96 -4.86 3.42
C GLY A 223 -13.28 -5.72 2.35
N LEU A 224 -13.35 -5.31 1.09
CA LEU A 224 -12.66 -5.98 -0.02
C LEU A 224 -11.14 -5.77 0.03
N VAL A 225 -10.66 -4.60 0.42
CA VAL A 225 -9.22 -4.34 0.64
C VAL A 225 -8.70 -5.27 1.74
N MET A 226 -9.42 -5.41 2.85
CA MET A 226 -9.06 -6.34 3.93
C MET A 226 -9.03 -7.80 3.45
N LEU A 227 -10.05 -8.24 2.69
CA LEU A 227 -10.06 -9.58 2.11
C LEU A 227 -8.89 -9.80 1.13
N ALA A 228 -8.58 -8.79 0.32
CA ALA A 228 -7.46 -8.84 -0.62
C ALA A 228 -6.12 -8.89 0.11
N ASP A 229 -5.94 -8.17 1.22
CA ASP A 229 -4.74 -8.24 2.05
C ASP A 229 -4.56 -9.65 2.65
N TRP A 230 -5.64 -10.26 3.16
CA TRP A 230 -5.57 -11.62 3.69
C TRP A 230 -5.15 -12.64 2.64
N LEU A 231 -5.73 -12.57 1.44
CA LEU A 231 -5.41 -13.47 0.34
C LEU A 231 -4.01 -13.19 -0.24
N GLY A 232 -3.67 -11.92 -0.45
CA GLY A 232 -2.35 -11.44 -0.92
C GLY A 232 -1.22 -11.66 0.08
N SER A 233 -1.54 -11.95 1.34
CA SER A 233 -0.57 -12.32 2.39
C SER A 233 -0.34 -13.82 2.52
N HIS A 234 -1.06 -14.66 1.78
CA HIS A 234 -1.01 -16.10 2.00
C HIS A 234 0.26 -16.72 1.36
N PRO A 235 1.15 -17.34 2.17
CA PRO A 235 2.51 -17.67 1.75
C PRO A 235 2.60 -18.75 0.66
N HIS A 236 1.55 -19.57 0.48
CA HIS A 236 1.50 -20.55 -0.60
C HIS A 236 1.36 -19.91 -1.99
N TRP A 237 0.52 -18.87 -2.12
CA TRP A 237 0.28 -18.18 -3.39
C TRP A 237 1.24 -16.99 -3.55
N PHE A 238 1.54 -16.32 -2.43
CA PHE A 238 2.41 -15.15 -2.37
C PHE A 238 3.56 -15.40 -1.39
N PRO A 239 4.59 -16.17 -1.80
CA PRO A 239 5.71 -16.51 -0.92
C PRO A 239 6.52 -15.26 -0.54
N ILE A 240 7.00 -15.22 0.71
CA ILE A 240 7.89 -14.17 1.20
C ILE A 240 9.28 -14.45 0.67
N ARG A 241 9.68 -13.70 -0.35
CA ARG A 241 11.02 -13.74 -0.92
C ARG A 241 11.35 -12.39 -1.52
N ALA A 242 12.64 -12.08 -1.58
CA ALA A 242 13.09 -10.92 -2.30
C ALA A 242 12.87 -11.15 -3.80
N ILE A 243 12.12 -10.26 -4.42
CA ILE A 243 11.76 -10.33 -5.82
C ILE A 243 11.58 -8.90 -6.32
N ASP A 244 12.05 -8.64 -7.54
CA ASP A 244 11.83 -7.37 -8.21
C ASP A 244 10.33 -7.23 -8.59
N PRO A 245 9.70 -6.05 -8.38
CA PRO A 245 8.27 -5.91 -8.64
C PRO A 245 7.87 -6.17 -10.11
N LYS A 246 8.77 -5.99 -11.08
CA LYS A 246 8.50 -6.34 -12.49
C LYS A 246 8.29 -7.84 -12.63
N THR A 247 9.22 -8.61 -12.07
CA THR A 247 9.17 -10.07 -12.10
C THR A 247 7.96 -10.57 -11.32
N ARG A 248 7.59 -9.86 -10.24
CA ARG A 248 6.40 -10.17 -9.46
C ARG A 248 5.11 -9.94 -10.25
N LEU A 249 5.03 -8.85 -11.03
CA LEU A 249 3.84 -8.53 -11.84
C LEU A 249 3.58 -9.56 -12.96
N GLU A 250 4.63 -10.21 -13.46
CA GLU A 250 4.53 -11.21 -14.54
C GLU A 250 4.00 -12.58 -14.07
N HIS A 251 3.88 -12.81 -12.75
CA HIS A 251 3.59 -14.12 -12.14
C HIS A 251 2.47 -14.09 -11.10
#